data_AF-A0A9D4UNG7-F1
#
_entry.id   AF-A0A9D4UNG7-F1
#
_cell.length_a   1.000
_cell.length_b   1.000
_cell.length_c   1.000
_cell.angle_alpha   90.00
_cell.angle_beta   90.00
_cell.angle_gamma   90.00
#
_symmetry.space_group_name_H-M   'P 1'
#
loop_
_entity.id
_entity.type
_entity.pdbx_description
1 polymer ?
#
loop_
_entity_poly.entity_id
_entity_poly.type
_entity_poly.pdbx_seq_one_letter_code
_entity_poly.pdbx_strand_id
1 'polypeptide(L)'
;MGAEPELPWVAAHASKQRMGPHDNGNWSEFPAGLRVLVVDDDQICLLILDRLLQECLYRVTTCERVVDALKILRDNMDGFDLVISDVHML
;
A
#
# COMPACT_ATOMS: atom_id res chain seq x y z
N MET A 1 39.56 -3.64 -2.24
CA MET A 1 38.26 -3.28 -2.83
C MET A 1 37.27 -4.36 -2.43
N GLY A 2 36.72 -4.23 -1.22
CA GLY A 2 35.69 -5.14 -0.70
C GLY A 2 34.34 -4.53 -1.00
N ALA A 3 33.45 -5.30 -1.61
CA ALA A 3 32.07 -4.91 -1.84
C ALA A 3 31.38 -4.62 -0.50
N GLU A 4 30.56 -3.57 -0.47
CA GLU A 4 29.68 -3.26 0.67
C GLU A 4 28.78 -4.47 0.97
N PRO A 5 28.51 -4.81 2.24
CA PRO A 5 27.64 -5.92 2.56
C PRO A 5 26.19 -5.55 2.25
N GLU A 6 25.57 -6.30 1.34
CA GLU A 6 24.14 -6.16 1.04
C GLU A 6 23.31 -6.38 2.32
N LEU A 7 22.46 -5.41 2.64
CA LEU A 7 21.64 -5.43 3.83
C LEU A 7 20.60 -6.57 3.73
N PRO A 8 20.36 -7.34 4.81
CA PRO A 8 19.57 -8.59 4.79
C PRO A 8 18.13 -8.47 4.28
N TRP A 9 17.57 -7.27 4.24
CA TRP A 9 16.19 -7.04 3.84
C TRP A 9 15.99 -7.02 2.31
N VAL A 10 17.05 -6.80 1.52
CA VAL A 10 16.97 -6.74 0.05
C VAL A 10 16.75 -8.14 -0.56
N ALA A 11 17.18 -9.20 0.12
CA ALA A 11 17.03 -10.59 -0.34
C ALA A 11 15.69 -11.26 0.08
N ALA A 12 14.83 -10.57 0.83
CA ALA A 12 13.63 -11.15 1.44
C ALA A 12 12.41 -11.26 0.48
N HIS A 13 12.59 -11.19 -0.84
CA HIS A 13 11.49 -11.25 -1.82
C HIS A 13 11.08 -12.66 -2.26
N ALA A 14 11.65 -13.72 -1.68
CA ALA A 14 11.15 -15.07 -1.90
C ALA A 14 11.37 -15.93 -0.66
N SER A 15 10.39 -16.02 0.24
CA SER A 15 10.03 -17.18 1.10
C SER A 15 9.39 -16.76 2.43
N LYS A 16 8.12 -17.16 2.60
CA LYS A 16 7.42 -17.46 3.88
C LYS A 16 7.98 -16.82 5.15
N GLN A 17 7.38 -15.70 5.58
CA GLN A 17 7.48 -15.25 6.96
C GLN A 17 6.85 -16.31 7.89
N ARG A 18 7.68 -16.88 8.77
CA ARG A 18 7.26 -17.81 9.83
C ARG A 18 6.57 -17.01 10.94
N MET A 19 5.24 -17.17 11.06
CA MET A 19 4.50 -16.78 12.26
C MET A 19 4.76 -17.79 13.39
N GLY A 20 4.92 -17.30 14.62
CA GLY A 20 5.10 -18.14 15.82
C GLY A 20 3.83 -18.91 16.21
N PRO A 21 3.93 -19.94 17.08
CA PRO A 21 2.81 -20.82 17.38
C PRO A 21 1.99 -20.24 18.54
N HIS A 22 0.99 -19.41 18.23
CA HIS A 22 -0.34 -19.41 18.88
C HIS A 22 -1.16 -18.20 18.40
N ASP A 23 -2.02 -18.42 17.41
CA ASP A 23 -3.46 -18.21 17.61
C ASP A 23 -4.22 -18.93 16.51
N ASN A 24 -5.33 -19.57 16.84
CA ASN A 24 -6.14 -20.41 15.95
C ASN A 24 -7.02 -19.57 14.96
N GLY A 25 -6.53 -18.42 14.53
CA GLY A 25 -7.15 -17.60 13.50
C GLY A 25 -6.58 -17.95 12.13
N ASN A 26 -7.44 -18.20 11.15
CA ASN A 26 -7.07 -18.28 9.74
C ASN A 26 -6.38 -16.97 9.33
N TRP A 27 -5.04 -16.90 9.45
CA TRP A 27 -4.22 -15.84 8.85
C TRP A 27 -4.28 -16.05 7.34
N SER A 28 -5.42 -15.64 6.79
CA SER A 28 -5.68 -15.56 5.36
C SER A 28 -4.46 -14.92 4.72
N GLU A 29 -4.01 -15.56 3.64
CA GLU A 29 -2.98 -15.06 2.73
C GLU A 29 -2.98 -13.53 2.64
N PHE A 30 -1.79 -12.93 2.75
CA PHE A 30 -1.63 -11.47 2.66
C PHE A 30 -2.35 -10.95 1.39
N PRO A 31 -3.23 -9.93 1.48
CA PRO A 31 -4.23 -9.65 0.45
C PRO A 31 -3.63 -8.93 -0.77
N ALA A 32 -2.74 -9.60 -1.50
CA ALA A 32 -2.12 -9.06 -2.69
C ALA A 32 -3.16 -8.68 -3.77
N GLY A 33 -2.86 -7.64 -4.54
CA GLY A 33 -3.66 -7.21 -5.69
C GLY A 33 -4.83 -6.28 -5.38
N LEU A 34 -5.04 -5.89 -4.11
CA LEU A 34 -6.04 -4.88 -3.75
C LEU A 34 -5.84 -3.59 -4.53
N ARG A 35 -6.94 -2.98 -4.98
CA ARG A 35 -6.96 -1.69 -5.67
C ARG A 35 -7.20 -0.60 -4.62
N VAL A 36 -6.20 0.24 -4.41
CA VAL A 36 -6.20 1.22 -3.33
C VAL A 36 -6.21 2.63 -3.91
N LEU A 37 -7.12 3.47 -3.43
CA LEU A 37 -7.11 4.92 -3.67
C LEU A 37 -6.51 5.61 -2.44
N VAL A 38 -5.43 6.37 -2.63
CA VAL A 38 -4.82 7.21 -1.59
C VAL A 38 -5.17 8.67 -1.85
N VAL A 39 -5.66 9.36 -0.83
CA VAL A 39 -6.08 10.77 -0.89
C VAL A 39 -5.36 11.58 0.19
N ASP A 40 -4.44 12.44 -0.23
CA ASP A 40 -3.58 13.23 0.66
C ASP A 40 -3.08 14.46 -0.11
N ASP A 41 -3.10 15.65 0.49
CA ASP A 41 -2.65 16.90 -0.15
C ASP A 41 -1.13 17.09 -0.09
N ASP A 42 -0.41 16.30 0.72
CA ASP A 42 1.06 16.28 0.76
C ASP A 42 1.62 15.29 -0.28
N GLN A 43 2.31 15.83 -1.28
CA GLN A 43 2.97 15.07 -2.33
C GLN A 43 4.02 14.07 -1.81
N ILE A 44 4.67 14.36 -0.68
CA ILE A 44 5.63 13.45 -0.06
C ILE A 44 4.90 12.25 0.53
N CYS A 45 3.78 12.49 1.22
CA CYS A 45 2.93 11.41 1.75
C CYS A 45 2.41 10.50 0.63
N LEU A 46 1.90 11.09 -0.46
CA LEU A 46 1.47 10.33 -1.63
C LEU A 46 2.60 9.46 -2.21
N LEU A 47 3.82 10.01 -2.37
CA LEU A 47 4.95 9.27 -2.91
C LEU A 47 5.39 8.11 -2.00
N ILE A 48 5.42 8.34 -0.69
CA ILE A 48 5.79 7.33 0.30
C ILE A 48 4.74 6.21 0.31
N LEU A 49 3.46 6.56 0.39
CA LEU A 49 2.36 5.59 0.42
C LEU A 49 2.29 4.79 -0.87
N ASP A 50 2.48 5.42 -2.03
CA ASP A 50 2.52 4.71 -3.32
C ASP A 50 3.59 3.62 -3.32
N ARG A 51 4.83 3.95 -2.92
CA ARG A 51 5.92 2.98 -2.85
C ARG A 51 5.65 1.83 -1.88
N LEU A 52 5.27 2.15 -0.65
CA LEU A 52 5.05 1.14 0.40
C LEU A 52 3.91 0.19 0.05
N LEU A 53 2.84 0.70 -0.55
CA LEU A 53 1.68 -0.11 -0.93
C LEU A 53 1.97 -0.94 -2.20
N GLN A 54 2.79 -0.44 -3.13
CA GLN A 54 3.28 -1.24 -4.27
C GLN A 54 4.19 -2.40 -3.82
N GLU A 55 5.05 -2.20 -2.80
CA GLU A 55 5.85 -3.29 -2.20
C GLU A 55 4.97 -4.37 -1.55
N CYS A 56 3.77 -3.98 -1.11
CA CYS A 56 2.71 -4.87 -0.66
C CYS A 56 1.90 -5.48 -1.83
N LEU A 57 2.35 -5.34 -3.08
CA LEU A 57 1.69 -5.88 -4.27
C LEU A 57 0.26 -5.34 -4.47
N TYR A 58 -0.05 -4.14 -3.97
CA TYR A 58 -1.31 -3.46 -4.24
C TYR A 58 -1.25 -2.65 -5.53
N ARG A 59 -2.42 -2.36 -6.10
CA ARG A 59 -2.59 -1.47 -7.25
C ARG A 59 -3.02 -0.10 -6.74
N VAL A 60 -2.07 0.83 -6.70
CA VAL A 60 -2.29 2.14 -6.08
C VAL A 60 -2.72 3.17 -7.12
N THR A 61 -3.67 4.02 -6.74
CA THR A 61 -3.99 5.28 -7.42
C THR A 61 -3.91 6.37 -6.37
N THR A 62 -3.21 7.47 -6.67
CA THR A 62 -3.06 8.61 -5.77
C THR A 62 -3.92 9.78 -6.24
N CYS A 63 -4.35 10.62 -5.30
CA CYS A 63 -5.15 11.80 -5.57
C CYS A 63 -4.86 12.89 -4.54
N GLU A 64 -4.53 14.11 -4.99
CA GLU A 64 -4.21 15.21 -4.07
C GLU A 64 -5.47 15.89 -3.48
N ARG A 65 -6.62 15.77 -4.14
CA ARG A 65 -7.80 16.57 -3.81
C ARG A 65 -9.02 15.69 -3.58
N VAL A 66 -9.72 15.93 -2.47
CA VAL A 66 -10.97 15.24 -2.14
C VAL A 66 -12.01 15.34 -3.26
N VAL A 67 -12.11 16.49 -3.92
CA VAL A 67 -13.08 16.70 -5.02
C VAL A 67 -12.80 15.76 -6.19
N ASP A 68 -11.53 15.54 -6.53
CA ASP A 68 -11.14 14.61 -7.58
C ASP A 68 -11.34 13.16 -7.14
N ALA A 69 -11.01 12.83 -5.88
CA ALA A 69 -11.25 11.51 -5.32
C ALA A 69 -12.74 11.14 -5.35
N LEU A 70 -13.62 12.06 -4.95
CA LEU A 70 -15.07 11.87 -5.03
C LEU A 70 -15.56 11.69 -6.47
N LYS A 71 -14.96 12.38 -7.44
CA LYS A 71 -15.27 12.19 -8.86
C LYS A 71 -14.85 10.80 -9.33
N ILE A 72 -13.61 10.39 -9.03
CA ILE A 72 -13.07 9.06 -9.34
C ILE A 72 -13.99 7.96 -8.78
N LEU A 73 -14.42 8.08 -7.52
CA LEU A 73 -15.30 7.10 -6.88
C LEU A 73 -16.70 7.06 -7.49
N ARG A 74 -17.26 8.21 -7.89
CA ARG A 74 -18.58 8.26 -8.53
C ARG A 74 -18.55 7.70 -9.95
N ASP A 75 -17.49 7.98 -10.70
CA ASP A 75 -17.31 7.52 -12.07
C ASP A 75 -16.92 6.02 -12.13
N ASN A 76 -16.36 5.48 -11.03
CA ASN A 76 -15.89 4.10 -10.93
C ASN A 76 -16.20 3.47 -9.56
N MET A 77 -17.50 3.25 -9.30
CA MET A 77 -18.01 2.84 -7.99
C MET A 77 -17.44 1.52 -7.46
N ASP A 78 -17.12 0.57 -8.34
CA ASP A 78 -16.53 -0.73 -7.98
C ASP A 78 -15.02 -0.78 -8.26
N GLY A 79 -14.39 0.38 -8.47
CA GLY A 79 -13.01 0.52 -8.92
C GLY A 79 -11.95 0.23 -7.87
N PHE A 80 -12.30 0.34 -6.59
CA PHE A 80 -11.37 0.31 -5.47
C PHE A 80 -11.89 -0.61 -4.37
N ASP A 81 -10.96 -1.33 -3.74
CA ASP A 81 -11.23 -2.23 -2.63
C ASP A 81 -10.94 -1.54 -1.28
N LEU A 82 -10.09 -0.51 -1.29
CA LEU A 82 -9.72 0.28 -0.11
C LEU A 82 -9.49 1.76 -0.49
N VAL A 83 -9.92 2.66 0.38
CA VAL A 83 -9.58 4.10 0.32
C VAL A 83 -8.81 4.48 1.58
N ILE A 84 -7.65 5.11 1.41
CA ILE A 84 -6.83 5.68 2.49
C ILE A 84 -6.86 7.19 2.30
N SER A 85 -7.38 7.93 3.27
CA SER A 85 -7.47 9.40 3.20
C SER A 85 -6.89 10.03 4.44
N ASP A 86 -6.12 11.10 4.27
CA ASP A 86 -5.81 11.98 5.39
C ASP A 86 -7.08 12.73 5.87
N VAL A 87 -7.17 12.99 7.17
CA VAL A 87 -8.28 13.74 7.78
C VAL A 87 -7.97 15.23 7.88
N HIS A 88 -6.71 15.63 7.66
CA HIS A 88 -6.21 16.98 7.80
C HIS A 88 -5.66 17.55 6.49
N MET A 89 -6.46 17.45 5.42
CA MET A 89 -6.23 18.17 4.17
C MET A 89 -6.63 19.64 4.36
N LEU A 90 -5.66 20.57 4.32
CA LEU A 90 -5.87 22.00 4.64
C LEU A 90 -5.97 22.91 3.41
#